data_AF-A0A318ELW8-F1
#
_entry.id   AF-A0A318ELW8-F1
#
_cell.length_a   1.000
_cell.length_b   1.000
_cell.length_c   1.000
_cell.angle_alpha   90.00
_cell.angle_beta   90.00
_cell.angle_gamma   90.00
#
_symmetry.space_group_name_H-M   'P 1'
#
loop_
_entity.id
_entity.type
_entity.pdbx_description
1 polymer ?
#
loop_
_entity_poly.entity_id
_entity_poly.type
_entity_poly.pdbx_seq_one_letter_code
_entity_poly.pdbx_strand_id
1 'polypeptide(L)'
;MIGILATQSSTPIIGDVARALGWLMNAIFVFLSNTFHIENIGLCIILFTFIVYTLMIPLTIKQQKFSKLSAKMNPEIQAIQKKYKGKQDQQSMMAMNEETKAVHQKYGTSPTGGCLQLIIQMPILFALYRVIYNIPAYVSSVKSTYDALVTGIMSTSGYQAIMESIGTGKQISPDKYDYTQVNTLIDVLYKFNTSDWNNLIEKFPNLSSVITETADKMSHMNSFLGGINISDAPITNIMSIAILVPILSGLTQWLNVKLMPQPEQAVNAEENPMANSMKTMNLMMPIMSAVMAVTLPIGLGLYWIAGAVFRCIQQVTINKYMDKVDIDDLIKKNLEKANKKRDKQGLPQISASAKTNVKNIEAPVKNKLIKKEEVKQAEIKASNEYYNKGKGKRKPGSIREKANMVKQFNEKNTK
;
A
#
# COMPACT_ATOMS: atom_id res chain seq x y z
N MET A 1 -0.60 8.95 -30.64
CA MET A 1 -0.31 8.13 -29.45
C MET A 1 -1.41 7.10 -29.36
N ILE A 2 -1.17 5.89 -29.91
CA ILE A 2 -2.18 4.84 -30.10
C ILE A 2 -2.70 4.40 -28.73
N GLY A 3 -4.02 4.48 -28.54
CA GLY A 3 -4.67 4.04 -27.32
C GLY A 3 -4.61 2.53 -27.24
N ILE A 4 -3.80 2.02 -26.31
CA ILE A 4 -3.68 0.59 -26.13
C ILE A 4 -4.93 0.09 -25.40
N LEU A 5 -5.85 -0.52 -26.13
CA LEU A 5 -6.75 -1.54 -25.61
C LEU A 5 -6.64 -2.76 -26.53
N ALA A 6 -6.57 -3.93 -25.89
CA ALA A 6 -6.54 -5.27 -26.43
C ALA A 6 -5.23 -5.84 -27.00
N THR A 7 -4.09 -5.26 -26.61
CA THR A 7 -2.80 -5.96 -26.65
C THR A 7 -2.27 -6.02 -25.21
N GLN A 8 -1.77 -7.20 -24.81
CA GLN A 8 -0.92 -7.33 -23.61
C GLN A 8 0.04 -6.14 -23.55
N SER A 9 0.31 -5.61 -22.35
CA SER A 9 1.11 -4.36 -22.25
C SER A 9 2.39 -4.51 -23.05
N SER A 10 2.68 -3.55 -23.93
CA SER A 10 3.97 -3.45 -24.61
C SER A 10 4.99 -2.63 -23.81
N THR A 11 4.57 -2.07 -22.67
CA THR A 11 5.47 -1.35 -21.76
C THR A 11 6.54 -2.32 -21.24
N PRO A 12 7.84 -2.05 -21.47
CA PRO A 12 8.91 -2.93 -21.00
C PRO A 12 8.77 -3.20 -19.50
N ILE A 13 9.06 -4.43 -19.07
CA ILE A 13 8.91 -4.93 -17.69
C ILE A 13 7.45 -5.10 -17.25
N ILE A 14 6.61 -4.07 -17.36
CA ILE A 14 5.20 -4.14 -16.93
C ILE A 14 4.41 -5.14 -17.79
N GLY A 15 4.69 -5.19 -19.09
CA GLY A 15 4.09 -6.13 -20.03
C GLY A 15 4.41 -7.58 -19.76
N ASP A 16 5.69 -7.87 -19.50
CA ASP A 16 6.13 -9.24 -19.23
C ASP A 16 5.59 -9.73 -17.88
N VAL A 17 5.60 -8.85 -16.87
CA VAL A 17 4.97 -9.13 -15.58
C VAL A 17 3.46 -9.34 -15.76
N ALA A 18 2.77 -8.50 -16.52
CA ALA A 18 1.34 -8.66 -16.79
C ALA A 18 1.02 -9.97 -17.53
N ARG A 19 1.86 -10.38 -18.50
CA ARG A 19 1.71 -11.66 -19.20
C ARG A 19 1.85 -12.85 -18.25
N ALA A 20 2.89 -12.84 -17.41
CA ALA A 20 3.11 -13.89 -16.42
C ALA A 20 1.96 -13.99 -15.41
N LEU A 21 1.51 -12.84 -14.89
CA LEU A 21 0.36 -12.79 -13.99
C LEU A 21 -0.94 -13.18 -14.70
N GLY A 22 -1.08 -12.86 -15.99
CA GLY A 22 -2.20 -13.29 -16.82
C GLY A 22 -2.25 -14.81 -17.00
N TRP A 23 -1.13 -15.47 -17.25
CA TRP A 23 -1.04 -16.93 -17.28
C TRP A 23 -1.47 -17.56 -15.96
N LEU A 24 -1.02 -16.99 -14.84
CA LEU A 24 -1.45 -17.43 -13.51
C LEU A 24 -2.96 -17.26 -13.32
N MET A 25 -3.52 -16.11 -13.71
CA MET A 25 -4.96 -15.87 -13.61
C MET A 25 -5.77 -16.84 -14.49
N ASN A 26 -5.33 -17.09 -15.72
CA ASN A 26 -5.96 -18.08 -16.60
C ASN A 26 -5.92 -19.48 -16.00
N ALA A 27 -4.76 -19.90 -15.49
CA ALA A 27 -4.61 -21.21 -14.86
C ALA A 27 -5.56 -21.38 -13.66
N ILE A 28 -5.71 -20.33 -12.84
CA ILE A 28 -6.63 -20.34 -11.69
C ILE A 28 -8.08 -20.42 -12.16
N PHE A 29 -8.46 -19.61 -13.15
CA PHE A 29 -9.83 -19.59 -13.66
C PHE A 29 -10.21 -20.95 -14.26
N VAL A 30 -9.34 -21.52 -15.11
CA VAL A 30 -9.54 -22.84 -15.71
C VAL A 30 -9.58 -23.93 -14.65
N PHE A 31 -8.73 -23.85 -13.62
CA PHE A 31 -8.76 -24.80 -12.51
C PHE A 31 -10.07 -24.75 -11.73
N LEU A 32 -10.58 -23.56 -11.40
CA LEU A 32 -11.86 -23.37 -10.71
C LEU A 32 -13.04 -23.87 -11.55
N SER A 33 -13.07 -23.54 -12.84
CA SER A 33 -14.12 -23.97 -13.77
C SER A 33 -14.11 -25.50 -13.97
N ASN A 34 -12.95 -26.11 -14.23
CA ASN A 34 -12.88 -27.54 -14.53
C ASN A 34 -13.01 -28.44 -13.29
N THR A 35 -12.49 -28.01 -12.14
CA THR A 35 -12.42 -28.86 -10.93
C THR A 35 -13.63 -28.69 -10.04
N PHE A 36 -14.13 -27.46 -9.91
CA PHE A 36 -15.21 -27.12 -8.99
C PHE A 36 -16.49 -26.66 -9.70
N HIS A 37 -16.49 -26.55 -11.03
CA HIS A 37 -17.58 -25.97 -11.81
C HIS A 37 -17.94 -24.54 -11.35
N ILE A 38 -16.92 -23.79 -10.90
CA ILE A 38 -17.05 -22.41 -10.42
C ILE A 38 -16.46 -21.48 -11.48
N GLU A 39 -17.35 -20.81 -12.22
CA GLU A 39 -16.99 -19.77 -13.18
C GLU A 39 -17.21 -18.40 -12.56
N ASN A 40 -16.32 -18.00 -11.65
CA ASN A 40 -16.46 -16.75 -10.91
C ASN A 40 -15.16 -15.96 -10.89
N ILE A 41 -15.17 -14.79 -11.52
CA ILE A 41 -13.99 -13.94 -11.65
C ILE A 41 -13.59 -13.33 -10.29
N GLY A 42 -14.55 -12.97 -9.44
CA GLY A 42 -14.28 -12.43 -8.11
C GLY A 42 -13.49 -13.41 -7.23
N LEU A 43 -13.91 -14.68 -7.21
CA LEU A 43 -13.18 -15.75 -6.51
C LEU A 43 -11.81 -16.01 -7.14
N CYS A 44 -11.70 -15.96 -8.47
CA CYS A 44 -10.43 -16.05 -9.17
C CYS A 44 -9.46 -14.95 -8.71
N ILE A 45 -9.92 -13.69 -8.59
CA ILE A 45 -9.10 -12.57 -8.09
C ILE A 45 -8.62 -12.83 -6.65
N ILE A 46 -9.49 -13.33 -5.77
CA ILE A 46 -9.13 -13.62 -4.37
C ILE A 46 -8.04 -14.70 -4.30
N LEU A 47 -8.23 -15.82 -5.01
CA LEU A 47 -7.28 -16.93 -5.03
C LEU A 47 -5.96 -16.53 -5.69
N PHE A 48 -6.03 -15.78 -6.79
CA PHE A 48 -4.88 -15.19 -7.43
C PHE A 48 -4.06 -14.33 -6.45
N THR A 49 -4.75 -13.47 -5.69
CA THR A 49 -4.12 -12.59 -4.70
C THR A 49 -3.40 -13.40 -3.63
N PHE A 50 -4.04 -14.46 -3.13
CA PHE A 50 -3.44 -15.37 -2.16
C PHE A 50 -2.15 -16.02 -2.68
N ILE A 51 -2.17 -16.54 -3.91
CA ILE A 51 -1.01 -17.22 -4.51
C ILE A 51 0.14 -16.24 -4.70
N VAL A 52 -0.11 -15.05 -5.24
CA VAL A 52 0.93 -14.03 -5.43
C VAL A 52 1.58 -13.65 -4.10
N TYR A 53 0.78 -13.40 -3.05
CA TYR A 53 1.34 -13.06 -1.73
C TYR A 53 2.11 -14.22 -1.09
N THR A 54 1.66 -15.45 -1.31
CA THR A 54 2.38 -16.66 -0.84
C THR A 54 3.75 -16.77 -1.50
N LEU A 55 3.84 -16.58 -2.82
CA LEU A 55 5.10 -16.56 -3.56
C LEU A 55 6.02 -15.42 -3.12
N MET A 56 5.46 -14.30 -2.66
CA MET A 56 6.22 -13.16 -2.17
C MET A 56 6.75 -13.33 -0.74
N ILE A 57 6.35 -14.35 0.03
CA ILE A 57 6.77 -14.55 1.44
C ILE A 57 8.30 -14.44 1.64
N PRO A 58 9.17 -15.11 0.85
CA PRO A 58 10.61 -15.03 1.04
C PRO A 58 11.16 -13.61 0.87
N LEU A 59 10.59 -12.85 -0.08
CA LEU A 59 10.92 -11.44 -0.28
C LEU A 59 10.45 -10.59 0.90
N THR A 60 9.22 -10.80 1.38
CA THR A 60 8.65 -10.08 2.52
C THR A 60 9.45 -10.32 3.80
N ILE A 61 9.95 -11.54 4.05
CA ILE A 61 10.85 -11.84 5.18
C ILE A 61 12.15 -11.02 5.08
N LYS A 62 12.76 -10.94 3.89
CA LYS A 62 13.97 -10.13 3.66
C LYS A 62 13.70 -8.65 3.91
N GLN A 63 12.57 -8.13 3.41
CA GLN A 63 12.14 -6.74 3.63
C GLN A 63 11.91 -6.46 5.12
N GLN A 64 11.27 -7.39 5.84
CA GLN A 64 11.01 -7.22 7.27
C GLN A 64 12.28 -7.27 8.11
N LYS A 65 13.24 -8.14 7.75
CA LYS A 65 14.57 -8.15 8.36
C LYS A 65 15.27 -6.81 8.19
N PHE A 66 15.22 -6.23 6.99
CA PHE A 66 15.76 -4.89 6.73
C PHE A 66 15.07 -3.82 7.59
N SER A 67 13.74 -3.89 7.75
CA SER A 67 12.98 -2.97 8.60
C SER A 67 13.40 -3.07 10.08
N LYS A 68 13.50 -4.29 10.65
CA LYS A 68 13.98 -4.49 12.04
C LYS A 68 15.41 -3.99 12.25
N LEU A 69 16.33 -4.24 11.30
CA LEU A 69 17.69 -3.70 11.36
C LEU A 69 17.70 -2.18 11.29
N SER A 70 16.88 -1.60 10.41
CA SER A 70 16.74 -0.15 10.29
C SER A 70 16.19 0.48 11.57
N ALA A 71 15.27 -0.18 12.26
CA ALA A 71 14.76 0.29 13.54
C ALA A 71 15.86 0.41 14.60
N LYS A 72 16.73 -0.60 14.75
CA LYS A 72 17.90 -0.53 15.66
C LYS A 72 18.96 0.49 15.20
N MET A 73 19.09 0.71 13.90
CA MET A 73 20.04 1.63 13.30
C MET A 73 19.62 3.11 13.43
N ASN A 74 18.32 3.39 13.36
CA ASN A 74 17.77 4.75 13.32
C ASN A 74 18.24 5.67 14.47
N PRO A 75 18.35 5.21 15.73
CA PRO A 75 18.89 6.03 16.81
C PRO A 75 20.34 6.51 16.56
N GLU A 76 21.19 5.66 15.98
CA GLU A 76 22.58 6.04 15.62
C GLU A 76 22.60 7.08 14.51
N ILE A 77 21.76 6.91 13.48
CA ILE A 77 21.60 7.90 12.40
C ILE A 77 21.11 9.24 12.94
N GLN A 78 20.14 9.23 13.87
CA GLN A 78 19.64 10.44 14.50
C GLN A 78 20.69 11.14 15.36
N ALA A 79 21.56 10.39 16.05
CA ALA A 79 22.67 10.96 16.80
C ALA A 79 23.67 11.68 15.88
N ILE A 80 23.97 11.09 14.72
CA ILE A 80 24.80 11.71 13.67
C ILE A 80 24.12 12.98 13.15
N GLN A 81 22.84 12.91 12.75
CA GLN A 81 22.10 14.08 12.28
C GLN A 81 22.10 15.23 13.30
N LYS A 82 21.95 14.92 14.61
CA LYS A 82 22.03 15.92 15.69
C LYS A 82 23.43 16.51 15.84
N LYS A 83 24.49 15.70 15.68
CA LYS A 83 25.90 16.15 15.75
C LYS A 83 26.25 17.17 14.67
N TYR A 84 25.62 17.07 13.50
CA TYR A 84 25.86 17.96 12.34
C TYR A 84 24.75 18.99 12.12
N LYS A 85 23.74 19.08 13.01
CA LYS A 85 22.64 20.03 12.87
C LYS A 85 23.15 21.47 12.81
N GLY A 86 22.73 22.22 11.79
CA GLY A 86 23.12 23.61 11.56
C GLY A 86 24.49 23.80 10.90
N LYS A 87 25.21 22.72 10.58
CA LYS A 87 26.46 22.77 9.81
C LYS A 87 26.15 22.59 8.33
N GLN A 88 26.47 23.59 7.51
CA GLN A 88 26.27 23.56 6.06
C GLN A 88 27.60 23.55 5.29
N ASP A 89 28.73 23.52 5.99
CA ASP A 89 30.03 23.41 5.35
C ASP A 89 30.20 22.06 4.64
N GLN A 90 30.87 22.10 3.47
CA GLN A 90 31.04 20.93 2.62
C GLN A 90 31.73 19.78 3.35
N GLN A 91 32.67 20.09 4.24
CA GLN A 91 33.40 19.10 5.05
C GLN A 91 32.50 18.40 6.06
N SER A 92 31.67 19.14 6.79
CA SER A 92 30.68 18.58 7.72
C SER A 92 29.66 17.68 7.03
N MET A 93 29.21 18.07 5.83
CA MET A 93 28.29 17.23 5.05
C MET A 93 28.94 15.93 4.57
N MET A 94 30.21 15.99 4.13
CA MET A 94 30.97 14.78 3.78
C MET A 94 31.18 13.87 4.99
N ALA A 95 31.58 14.42 6.13
CA ALA A 95 31.79 13.66 7.36
C ALA A 95 30.48 13.02 7.87
N MET A 96 29.37 13.75 7.81
CA MET A 96 28.04 13.22 8.16
C MET A 96 27.66 12.04 7.25
N ASN A 97 27.91 12.14 5.95
CA ASN A 97 27.64 11.07 4.99
C ASN A 97 28.54 9.85 5.24
N GLU A 98 29.81 10.05 5.60
CA GLU A 98 30.73 8.97 5.93
C GLU A 98 30.33 8.24 7.22
N GLU A 99 30.00 8.97 8.29
CA GLU A 99 29.52 8.39 9.55
C GLU A 99 28.21 7.63 9.32
N THR A 100 27.28 8.21 8.56
CA THR A 100 26.02 7.55 8.18
C THR A 100 26.27 6.26 7.40
N LYS A 101 27.22 6.29 6.45
CA LYS A 101 27.61 5.12 5.66
C LYS A 101 28.24 4.03 6.53
N ALA A 102 29.09 4.40 7.49
CA ALA A 102 29.70 3.46 8.43
C ALA A 102 28.64 2.77 9.29
N VAL A 103 27.63 3.52 9.76
CA VAL A 103 26.48 2.95 10.46
C VAL A 103 25.70 1.98 9.55
N HIS A 104 25.36 2.37 8.32
CA HIS A 104 24.71 1.43 7.39
C HIS A 104 25.52 0.14 7.18
N GLN A 105 26.84 0.25 7.05
CA GLN A 105 27.75 -0.90 6.91
C GLN A 105 27.75 -1.78 8.16
N LYS A 106 27.77 -1.19 9.37
CA LYS A 106 27.68 -1.91 10.66
C LYS A 106 26.45 -2.81 10.71
N TYR A 107 25.30 -2.31 10.27
CA TYR A 107 24.04 -3.07 10.26
C TYR A 107 23.87 -3.95 9.02
N GLY A 108 24.79 -3.89 8.04
CA GLY A 108 24.67 -4.61 6.77
C GLY A 108 23.48 -4.14 5.92
N THR A 109 23.10 -2.87 6.06
CA THR A 109 22.00 -2.24 5.31
C THR A 109 22.53 -1.25 4.27
N SER A 110 21.67 -0.76 3.39
CA SER A 110 21.97 0.34 2.48
C SER A 110 20.91 1.43 2.59
N PRO A 111 21.24 2.70 2.29
CA PRO A 111 20.26 3.79 2.18
C PRO A 111 19.14 3.49 1.16
N THR A 112 19.44 2.72 0.11
CA THR A 112 18.50 2.34 -0.95
C THR A 112 17.63 1.12 -0.62
N GLY A 113 17.92 0.40 0.46
CA GLY A 113 17.17 -0.82 0.81
C GLY A 113 15.71 -0.55 1.19
N GLY A 114 15.40 0.66 1.67
CA GLY A 114 14.04 1.05 2.06
C GLY A 114 13.10 1.32 0.87
N CYS A 115 13.62 1.84 -0.26
CA CYS A 115 12.80 2.10 -1.44
C CYS A 115 12.65 0.88 -2.36
N LEU A 116 13.46 -0.16 -2.16
CA LEU A 116 13.42 -1.38 -2.97
C LEU A 116 12.05 -2.07 -2.91
N GLN A 117 11.37 -2.04 -1.76
CA GLN A 117 10.03 -2.59 -1.62
C GLN A 117 9.02 -1.89 -2.54
N LEU A 118 9.06 -0.55 -2.60
CA LEU A 118 8.17 0.22 -3.46
C LEU A 118 8.46 -0.05 -4.94
N ILE A 119 9.74 -0.12 -5.31
CA ILE A 119 10.16 -0.38 -6.70
C ILE A 119 9.67 -1.75 -7.19
N ILE A 120 9.70 -2.78 -6.34
CA ILE A 120 9.20 -4.11 -6.72
C ILE A 120 7.67 -4.14 -6.73
N GLN A 121 7.02 -3.44 -5.80
CA GLN A 121 5.56 -3.44 -5.68
C GLN A 121 4.86 -2.70 -6.83
N MET A 122 5.44 -1.62 -7.35
CA MET A 122 4.79 -0.78 -8.36
C MET A 122 4.53 -1.51 -9.69
N PRO A 123 5.51 -2.20 -10.32
CA PRO A 123 5.26 -2.99 -11.52
C PRO A 123 4.19 -4.08 -11.31
N ILE A 124 4.20 -4.73 -10.15
CA ILE A 124 3.20 -5.74 -9.80
C ILE A 124 1.81 -5.09 -9.72
N LEU A 125 1.66 -3.96 -9.02
CA LEU A 125 0.39 -3.25 -8.90
C LEU A 125 -0.17 -2.83 -10.28
N PHE A 126 0.67 -2.25 -11.15
CA PHE A 126 0.22 -1.84 -12.48
C PHE A 126 -0.09 -3.02 -13.40
N ALA A 127 0.73 -4.08 -13.35
CA ALA A 127 0.47 -5.30 -14.10
C ALA A 127 -0.87 -5.93 -13.67
N LEU A 128 -1.13 -5.98 -12.37
CA LEU A 128 -2.40 -6.48 -11.81
C LEU A 128 -3.59 -5.64 -12.21
N TYR A 129 -3.46 -4.32 -12.12
CA TYR A 129 -4.51 -3.42 -12.60
C TYR A 129 -4.85 -3.72 -14.06
N ARG A 130 -3.84 -3.92 -14.90
CA ARG A 130 -4.05 -4.24 -16.32
C ARG A 130 -4.71 -5.60 -16.55
N VAL A 131 -4.34 -6.60 -15.75
CA VAL A 131 -4.89 -7.96 -15.83
C VAL A 131 -6.37 -7.97 -15.41
N ILE A 132 -6.72 -7.30 -14.30
CA ILE A 132 -8.10 -7.23 -13.80
C ILE A 132 -8.98 -6.34 -14.68
N TYR A 133 -8.43 -5.26 -15.26
CA TYR A 133 -9.21 -4.35 -16.09
C TYR A 133 -9.49 -4.92 -17.50
N ASN A 134 -8.64 -5.80 -18.01
CA ASN A 134 -8.76 -6.42 -19.34
C ASN A 134 -8.71 -7.96 -19.25
N ILE A 135 -9.58 -8.56 -18.43
CA ILE A 135 -9.59 -10.01 -18.18
C ILE A 135 -9.66 -10.86 -19.45
N PRO A 136 -10.50 -10.54 -20.46
CA PRO A 136 -10.54 -11.31 -21.70
C PRO A 136 -9.20 -11.37 -22.44
N ALA A 137 -8.30 -10.40 -22.25
CA ALA A 137 -6.98 -10.41 -22.86
C ALA A 137 -6.02 -11.43 -22.22
N TYR A 138 -6.35 -11.93 -21.02
CA TYR A 138 -5.50 -12.84 -20.25
C TYR A 138 -6.17 -14.19 -19.95
N VAL A 139 -7.50 -14.25 -19.88
CA VAL A 139 -8.26 -15.47 -19.57
C VAL A 139 -9.02 -15.94 -20.80
N SER A 140 -8.58 -17.04 -21.39
CA SER A 140 -9.10 -17.54 -22.67
C SER A 140 -10.58 -17.92 -22.58
N SER A 141 -11.01 -18.55 -21.49
CA SER A 141 -12.42 -18.93 -21.29
C SER A 141 -13.34 -17.70 -21.27
N VAL A 142 -12.91 -16.62 -20.63
CA VAL A 142 -13.65 -15.35 -20.61
C VAL A 142 -13.60 -14.67 -21.98
N LYS A 143 -12.51 -14.79 -22.74
CA LYS A 143 -12.47 -14.30 -24.12
C LYS A 143 -13.49 -15.01 -25.00
N SER A 144 -13.54 -16.35 -24.91
CA SER A 144 -14.38 -17.17 -25.79
C SER A 144 -15.87 -16.94 -25.63
N THR A 145 -16.33 -16.37 -24.51
CA THR A 145 -17.76 -16.02 -24.35
C THR A 145 -18.19 -14.93 -25.33
N TYR A 146 -17.27 -14.14 -25.86
CA TYR A 146 -17.56 -13.06 -26.82
C TYR A 146 -17.43 -13.50 -28.28
N ASP A 147 -16.86 -14.67 -28.59
CA ASP A 147 -16.48 -15.03 -29.97
C ASP A 147 -17.69 -15.03 -30.91
N ALA A 148 -18.82 -15.62 -30.48
CA ALA A 148 -20.05 -15.66 -31.27
C ALA A 148 -20.64 -14.26 -31.48
N LEU A 149 -20.66 -13.44 -30.43
CA LEU A 149 -21.17 -12.07 -30.50
C LEU A 149 -20.31 -11.20 -31.42
N VAL A 150 -18.99 -11.22 -31.25
CA VAL A 150 -18.07 -10.41 -32.06
C VAL A 150 -18.11 -10.84 -33.52
N THR A 151 -18.18 -12.13 -33.80
CA THR A 151 -18.36 -12.64 -35.17
C THR A 151 -19.65 -12.11 -35.79
N GLY A 152 -20.76 -12.11 -35.05
CA GLY A 152 -22.04 -11.55 -35.50
C GLY A 152 -21.97 -10.04 -35.74
N ILE A 153 -21.34 -9.29 -34.84
CA ILE A 153 -21.15 -7.83 -34.97
C ILE A 153 -20.32 -7.52 -36.22
N MET A 154 -19.17 -8.16 -36.40
CA MET A 154 -18.28 -7.91 -37.54
C MET A 154 -18.90 -8.32 -38.89
N SER A 155 -19.87 -9.23 -38.87
CA SER A 155 -20.64 -9.63 -40.06
C SER A 155 -21.75 -8.64 -40.43
N THR A 156 -22.04 -7.65 -39.56
CA THR A 156 -23.09 -6.65 -39.79
C THR A 156 -22.53 -5.44 -40.54
N SER A 157 -23.15 -5.07 -41.66
CA SER A 157 -22.74 -3.88 -42.43
C SER A 157 -22.79 -2.60 -41.57
N GLY A 158 -21.71 -1.82 -41.57
CA GLY A 158 -21.63 -0.56 -40.83
C GLY A 158 -21.38 -0.72 -39.32
N TYR A 159 -21.04 -1.92 -38.83
CA TYR A 159 -20.84 -2.18 -37.40
C TYR A 159 -19.81 -1.25 -36.73
N GLN A 160 -18.79 -0.79 -37.45
CA GLN A 160 -17.73 0.07 -36.91
C GLN A 160 -18.30 1.38 -36.39
N ALA A 161 -19.08 2.09 -37.20
CA ALA A 161 -19.73 3.34 -36.81
C ALA A 161 -20.73 3.12 -35.66
N ILE A 162 -21.41 1.97 -35.63
CA ILE A 162 -22.31 1.59 -34.54
C ILE A 162 -21.51 1.42 -33.24
N MET A 163 -20.43 0.65 -33.25
CA MET A 163 -19.58 0.39 -32.08
C MET A 163 -18.85 1.65 -31.60
N GLU A 164 -18.40 2.51 -32.51
CA GLU A 164 -17.84 3.83 -32.19
C GLU A 164 -18.88 4.71 -31.47
N SER A 165 -20.12 4.72 -31.96
CA SER A 165 -21.20 5.49 -31.32
C SER A 165 -21.46 5.04 -29.88
N ILE A 166 -21.37 3.73 -29.61
CA ILE A 166 -21.54 3.17 -28.26
C ILE A 166 -20.30 3.47 -27.38
N GLY A 167 -19.10 3.44 -27.96
CA GLY A 167 -17.83 3.63 -27.23
C GLY A 167 -17.61 5.05 -26.67
N THR A 168 -18.13 6.09 -27.34
CA THR A 168 -17.90 7.51 -26.99
C THR A 168 -18.19 7.87 -25.52
N GLY A 169 -19.10 7.18 -24.84
CA GLY A 169 -19.48 7.46 -23.44
C GLY A 169 -18.60 6.83 -22.35
N LYS A 170 -17.62 5.98 -22.69
CA LYS A 170 -16.98 5.05 -21.72
C LYS A 170 -15.46 5.13 -21.64
N GLN A 171 -14.86 6.31 -21.90
CA GLN A 171 -13.41 6.48 -22.02
C GLN A 171 -12.80 5.70 -23.20
N ILE A 172 -13.64 5.27 -24.15
CA ILE A 172 -13.24 4.60 -25.39
C ILE A 172 -13.31 5.66 -26.49
N SER A 173 -12.30 6.52 -26.59
CA SER A 173 -12.25 7.53 -27.67
C SER A 173 -12.30 6.82 -29.03
N PRO A 174 -13.29 7.10 -29.91
CA PRO A 174 -13.37 6.48 -31.25
C PRO A 174 -12.06 6.59 -32.02
N ASP A 175 -11.38 7.73 -31.91
CA ASP A 175 -10.13 8.03 -32.61
C ASP A 175 -8.90 7.25 -32.10
N LYS A 176 -9.04 6.47 -31.01
CA LYS A 176 -7.92 5.77 -30.36
C LYS A 176 -7.93 4.26 -30.56
N TYR A 177 -9.00 3.68 -31.10
CA TYR A 177 -9.20 2.23 -31.13
C TYR A 177 -9.58 1.73 -32.52
N ASP A 178 -8.93 0.65 -32.96
CA ASP A 178 -9.18 0.01 -34.25
C ASP A 178 -10.28 -1.05 -34.11
N TYR A 179 -11.52 -0.70 -34.44
CA TYR A 179 -12.68 -1.60 -34.38
C TYR A 179 -12.66 -2.70 -35.46
N THR A 180 -11.65 -2.75 -36.33
CA THR A 180 -11.42 -3.92 -37.21
C THR A 180 -10.85 -5.11 -36.44
N GLN A 181 -10.24 -4.87 -35.28
CA GLN A 181 -9.64 -5.92 -34.48
C GLN A 181 -10.66 -6.57 -33.54
N VAL A 182 -10.75 -7.90 -33.62
CA VAL A 182 -11.58 -8.73 -32.72
C VAL A 182 -11.34 -8.37 -31.26
N ASN A 183 -10.07 -8.25 -30.85
CA ASN A 183 -9.73 -7.98 -29.46
C ASN A 183 -10.24 -6.61 -28.99
N THR A 184 -10.25 -5.60 -29.87
CA THR A 184 -10.76 -4.26 -29.54
C THR A 184 -12.26 -4.30 -29.27
N LEU A 185 -13.03 -5.06 -30.07
CA LEU A 185 -14.45 -5.27 -29.84
C LEU A 185 -14.71 -5.96 -28.50
N ILE A 186 -13.96 -7.02 -28.18
CA ILE A 186 -14.07 -7.72 -26.89
C ILE A 186 -13.79 -6.77 -25.72
N ASP A 187 -12.74 -5.95 -25.80
CA ASP A 187 -12.38 -5.00 -24.74
C ASP A 187 -13.44 -3.92 -24.53
N VAL A 188 -14.15 -3.51 -25.59
CA VAL A 188 -15.28 -2.58 -25.49
C VAL A 188 -16.47 -3.27 -24.81
N LEU A 189 -16.85 -4.45 -25.30
CA LEU A 189 -17.98 -5.22 -24.79
C LEU A 189 -17.80 -5.61 -23.32
N TYR A 190 -16.57 -5.95 -22.90
CA TYR A 190 -16.27 -6.29 -21.51
C TYR A 190 -16.53 -5.15 -20.51
N LYS A 191 -16.54 -3.90 -20.98
CA LYS A 191 -16.80 -2.71 -20.15
C LYS A 191 -18.27 -2.30 -20.12
N PHE A 192 -19.15 -3.06 -20.79
CA PHE A 192 -20.57 -2.75 -20.84
C PHE A 192 -21.22 -3.02 -19.49
N ASN A 193 -22.00 -2.04 -19.03
CA ASN A 193 -22.96 -2.23 -17.96
C ASN A 193 -24.32 -2.64 -18.54
N THR A 194 -25.32 -2.85 -17.67
CA THR A 194 -26.67 -3.28 -18.08
C THR A 194 -27.33 -2.37 -19.13
N SER A 195 -27.12 -1.05 -19.04
CA SER A 195 -27.67 -0.09 -20.02
C SER A 195 -26.99 -0.22 -21.38
N ASP A 196 -25.67 -0.40 -21.38
CA ASP A 196 -24.89 -0.55 -22.61
C ASP A 196 -25.30 -1.83 -23.38
N TRP A 197 -25.56 -2.93 -22.66
CA TRP A 197 -26.09 -4.16 -23.25
C TRP A 197 -27.45 -3.96 -23.91
N ASN A 198 -28.35 -3.21 -23.28
CA ASN A 198 -29.67 -2.89 -23.87
C ASN A 198 -29.51 -2.03 -25.13
N ASN A 199 -28.64 -1.01 -25.09
CA ASN A 199 -28.34 -0.19 -26.27
C ASN A 199 -27.75 -1.02 -27.43
N LEU A 200 -26.96 -2.04 -27.11
CA LEU A 200 -26.40 -2.96 -28.12
C LEU A 200 -27.51 -3.80 -28.77
N ILE A 201 -28.47 -4.29 -28.00
CA ILE A 201 -29.63 -5.05 -28.53
C ILE A 201 -30.44 -4.19 -29.49
N GLU A 202 -30.70 -2.93 -29.14
CA GLU A 202 -31.44 -2.00 -30.01
C GLU A 202 -30.72 -1.76 -31.35
N LYS A 203 -29.39 -1.68 -31.33
CA LYS A 203 -28.56 -1.40 -32.51
C LYS A 203 -28.25 -2.65 -33.34
N PHE A 204 -28.35 -3.85 -32.75
CA PHE A 204 -28.14 -5.13 -33.42
C PHE A 204 -29.31 -6.10 -33.15
N PRO A 205 -30.52 -5.81 -33.67
CA PRO A 205 -31.72 -6.60 -33.37
C PRO A 205 -31.59 -8.08 -33.77
N ASN A 206 -30.88 -8.36 -34.87
CA ASN A 206 -30.63 -9.72 -35.35
C ASN A 206 -29.71 -10.55 -34.44
N LEU A 207 -28.99 -9.89 -33.52
CA LEU A 207 -28.07 -10.54 -32.57
C LEU A 207 -28.65 -10.56 -31.15
N SER A 208 -29.89 -10.13 -30.93
CA SER A 208 -30.51 -9.99 -29.60
C SER A 208 -30.29 -11.22 -28.71
N SER A 209 -30.58 -12.42 -29.23
CA SER A 209 -30.37 -13.67 -28.49
C SER A 209 -28.91 -13.91 -28.09
N VAL A 210 -27.96 -13.66 -29.00
CA VAL A 210 -26.52 -13.86 -28.76
C VAL A 210 -25.99 -12.82 -27.78
N ILE A 211 -26.50 -11.58 -27.86
CA ILE A 211 -26.17 -10.50 -26.94
C ILE A 211 -26.65 -10.84 -25.53
N THR A 212 -27.91 -11.25 -25.37
CA THR A 212 -28.47 -11.64 -24.07
C THR A 212 -27.72 -12.83 -23.48
N GLU A 213 -27.44 -13.87 -24.26
CA GLU A 213 -26.67 -15.03 -23.77
C GLU A 213 -25.26 -14.63 -23.32
N THR A 214 -24.59 -13.75 -24.07
CA THR A 214 -23.26 -13.24 -23.71
C THR A 214 -23.33 -12.40 -22.42
N ALA A 215 -24.31 -11.50 -22.33
CA ALA A 215 -24.53 -10.65 -21.16
C ALA A 215 -24.85 -11.49 -19.91
N ASP A 216 -25.66 -12.53 -20.03
CA ASP A 216 -26.01 -13.43 -18.93
C ASP A 216 -24.82 -14.25 -18.45
N LYS A 217 -24.02 -14.81 -19.37
CA LYS A 217 -22.76 -15.50 -19.01
C LYS A 217 -21.80 -14.56 -18.29
N MET A 218 -21.66 -13.33 -18.78
CA MET A 218 -20.81 -12.33 -18.14
C MET A 218 -21.34 -11.89 -16.78
N SER A 219 -22.66 -11.73 -16.65
CA SER A 219 -23.33 -11.43 -15.38
C SER A 219 -23.09 -12.54 -14.36
N HIS A 220 -23.20 -13.81 -14.77
CA HIS A 220 -22.89 -14.95 -13.93
C HIS A 220 -21.41 -14.94 -13.47
N MET A 221 -20.46 -14.78 -14.41
CA MET A 221 -19.03 -14.75 -14.10
C MET A 221 -18.61 -13.57 -13.22
N ASN A 222 -19.26 -12.42 -13.39
CA ASN A 222 -18.98 -11.22 -12.62
C ASN A 222 -19.80 -11.11 -11.33
N SER A 223 -20.78 -11.98 -11.13
CA SER A 223 -21.58 -11.99 -9.90
C SER A 223 -20.69 -12.31 -8.70
N PHE A 224 -20.88 -11.60 -7.61
CA PHE A 224 -20.13 -11.82 -6.38
C PHE A 224 -21.03 -11.50 -5.18
N LEU A 225 -20.84 -12.25 -4.10
CA LEU A 225 -21.54 -12.20 -2.80
C LEU A 225 -22.71 -11.20 -2.69
N GLY A 226 -23.94 -11.71 -2.57
CA GLY A 226 -25.12 -10.88 -2.31
C GLY A 226 -25.60 -10.06 -3.51
N GLY A 227 -25.29 -10.50 -4.73
CA GLY A 227 -25.80 -9.91 -5.97
C GLY A 227 -25.00 -8.69 -6.48
N ILE A 228 -23.78 -8.50 -6.00
CA ILE A 228 -22.88 -7.47 -6.52
C ILE A 228 -22.29 -7.94 -7.85
N ASN A 229 -22.18 -7.06 -8.84
CA ASN A 229 -21.39 -7.31 -10.04
C ASN A 229 -20.01 -6.66 -9.91
N ILE A 230 -18.92 -7.41 -10.10
CA ILE A 230 -17.55 -6.90 -9.91
C ILE A 230 -17.11 -5.89 -10.97
N SER A 231 -17.79 -5.79 -12.12
CA SER A 231 -17.47 -4.79 -13.16
C SER A 231 -18.06 -3.42 -12.83
N ASP A 232 -19.06 -3.35 -11.95
CA ASP A 232 -19.67 -2.10 -11.52
C ASP A 232 -18.80 -1.37 -10.51
N ALA A 233 -18.92 -0.04 -10.45
CA ALA A 233 -18.30 0.78 -9.43
C ALA A 233 -19.29 1.03 -8.28
N PRO A 234 -18.88 1.04 -7.00
CA PRO A 234 -19.82 1.22 -5.89
C PRO A 234 -20.67 2.50 -5.97
N ILE A 235 -20.13 3.57 -6.56
CA ILE A 235 -20.86 4.84 -6.73
C ILE A 235 -22.11 4.73 -7.60
N THR A 236 -22.20 3.75 -8.52
CA THR A 236 -23.35 3.60 -9.41
C THR A 236 -24.55 2.95 -8.72
N ASN A 237 -24.34 2.27 -7.59
CA ASN A 237 -25.40 1.60 -6.83
C ASN A 237 -25.13 1.68 -5.31
N ILE A 238 -25.29 2.89 -4.76
CA ILE A 238 -25.01 3.22 -3.34
C ILE A 238 -25.91 2.50 -2.32
N MET A 239 -27.05 1.96 -2.76
CA MET A 239 -27.99 1.22 -1.92
C MET A 239 -27.65 -0.27 -1.81
N SER A 240 -26.71 -0.75 -2.61
CA SER A 240 -26.26 -2.14 -2.58
C SER A 240 -25.16 -2.37 -1.53
N ILE A 241 -24.92 -3.64 -1.20
CA ILE A 241 -23.81 -4.03 -0.32
C ILE A 241 -22.42 -3.69 -0.90
N ALA A 242 -22.34 -3.23 -2.16
CA ALA A 242 -21.12 -2.71 -2.78
C ALA A 242 -20.49 -1.54 -2.01
N ILE A 243 -21.28 -0.74 -1.26
CA ILE A 243 -20.75 0.36 -0.45
C ILE A 243 -19.84 -0.12 0.69
N LEU A 244 -19.90 -1.40 1.07
CA LEU A 244 -18.96 -1.99 2.01
C LEU A 244 -17.56 -2.14 1.42
N VAL A 245 -17.40 -2.22 0.10
CA VAL A 245 -16.10 -2.44 -0.55
C VAL A 245 -15.12 -1.30 -0.27
N PRO A 246 -15.46 -0.01 -0.47
CA PRO A 246 -14.60 1.10 -0.07
C PRO A 246 -14.22 1.11 1.42
N ILE A 247 -15.21 0.85 2.28
CA ILE A 247 -15.05 0.86 3.73
C ILE A 247 -14.07 -0.25 4.16
N LEU A 248 -14.32 -1.47 3.70
CA LEU A 248 -13.48 -2.62 3.98
C LEU A 248 -12.08 -2.45 3.39
N SER A 249 -11.95 -1.88 2.19
CA SER A 249 -10.64 -1.60 1.59
C SER A 249 -9.82 -0.66 2.45
N GLY A 250 -10.41 0.46 2.89
CA GLY A 250 -9.74 1.41 3.79
C GLY A 250 -9.39 0.80 5.15
N LEU A 251 -10.35 0.12 5.79
CA LEU A 251 -10.16 -0.48 7.12
C LEU A 251 -9.09 -1.58 7.11
N THR A 252 -9.13 -2.48 6.13
CA THR A 252 -8.17 -3.58 6.03
C THR A 252 -6.77 -3.07 5.67
N GLN A 253 -6.66 -2.06 4.81
CA GLN A 253 -5.37 -1.42 4.53
C GLN A 253 -4.81 -0.70 5.75
N TRP A 254 -5.65 -0.01 6.52
CA TRP A 254 -5.24 0.63 7.77
C TRP A 254 -4.74 -0.40 8.79
N LEU A 255 -5.45 -1.53 8.95
CA LEU A 255 -5.03 -2.62 9.81
C LEU A 255 -3.67 -3.20 9.38
N ASN A 256 -3.48 -3.41 8.08
CA ASN A 256 -2.20 -3.88 7.54
C ASN A 256 -1.04 -2.93 7.89
N VAL A 257 -1.23 -1.61 7.75
CA VAL A 257 -0.21 -0.60 8.12
C VAL A 257 0.13 -0.65 9.61
N LYS A 258 -0.85 -0.91 10.47
CA LYS A 258 -0.65 -1.04 11.93
C LYS A 258 0.16 -2.29 12.32
N LEU A 259 0.06 -3.37 11.54
CA LEU A 259 0.79 -4.61 11.80
C LEU A 259 2.24 -4.59 11.29
N MET A 260 2.54 -3.68 10.35
CA MET A 260 3.90 -3.49 9.85
C MET A 260 4.79 -2.83 10.91
N PRO A 261 6.06 -3.26 11.08
CA PRO A 261 6.98 -2.63 12.00
C PRO A 261 7.14 -1.15 11.66
N GLN A 262 6.77 -0.29 12.61
CA GLN A 262 7.03 1.14 12.50
C GLN A 262 8.42 1.42 13.08
N PRO A 263 9.26 2.25 12.44
CA PRO A 263 10.48 2.72 13.07
C PRO A 263 10.10 3.46 14.36
N GLU A 264 10.76 3.15 15.47
CA GLU A 264 10.51 3.82 16.76
C GLU A 264 10.55 5.35 16.57
N GLN A 265 9.52 6.01 17.09
CA GLN A 265 9.39 7.46 16.98
C GLN A 265 10.53 8.12 17.73
N ALA A 266 11.34 8.88 17.01
CA ALA A 266 12.34 9.76 17.58
C ALA A 266 11.68 10.71 18.58
N VAL A 267 12.40 11.04 19.66
CA VAL A 267 12.04 12.09 20.62
C VAL A 267 11.83 13.47 19.93
N ASN A 268 12.25 13.62 18.66
CA ASN A 268 11.98 14.77 17.79
C ASN A 268 11.47 14.30 16.40
N ALA A 269 10.30 13.66 16.35
CA ALA A 269 9.73 13.12 15.10
C ALA A 269 9.48 14.18 14.01
N GLU A 270 9.25 15.44 14.39
CA GLU A 270 8.89 16.53 13.47
C GLU A 270 10.05 16.99 12.57
N GLU A 271 11.31 16.79 12.97
CA GLU A 271 12.47 17.34 12.25
C GLU A 271 13.09 16.38 11.22
N ASN A 272 12.61 15.13 11.10
CA ASN A 272 13.21 14.15 10.21
C ASN A 272 12.35 13.97 8.93
N PRO A 273 12.76 14.51 7.76
CA PRO A 273 11.95 14.48 6.55
C PRO A 273 11.54 13.07 6.11
N MET A 274 12.41 12.07 6.34
CA MET A 274 12.15 10.68 5.99
C MET A 274 11.06 10.04 6.86
N ALA A 275 11.04 10.33 8.17
CA ALA A 275 10.04 9.78 9.09
C ALA A 275 8.66 10.41 8.83
N ASN A 276 8.63 11.73 8.58
CA ASN A 276 7.40 12.43 8.20
C ASN A 276 6.84 11.93 6.88
N SER A 277 7.70 11.69 5.87
CA SER A 277 7.28 11.10 4.59
C SER A 277 6.62 9.73 4.77
N MET A 278 7.22 8.84 5.57
CA MET A 278 6.64 7.52 5.87
C MET A 278 5.32 7.62 6.66
N LYS A 279 5.21 8.54 7.61
CA LYS A 279 3.97 8.77 8.37
C LYS A 279 2.85 9.24 7.45
N THR A 280 3.13 10.20 6.56
CA THR A 280 2.16 10.67 5.57
C THR A 280 1.75 9.54 4.63
N MET A 281 2.69 8.73 4.14
CA MET A 281 2.37 7.57 3.30
C MET A 281 1.46 6.57 4.02
N ASN A 282 1.79 6.22 5.27
CA ASN A 282 1.01 5.28 6.09
C ASN A 282 -0.39 5.80 6.44
N LEU A 283 -0.57 7.12 6.52
CA LEU A 283 -1.88 7.75 6.75
C LEU A 283 -2.70 7.86 5.46
N MET A 284 -2.06 8.24 4.35
CA MET A 284 -2.74 8.53 3.09
C MET A 284 -3.13 7.29 2.30
N MET A 285 -2.33 6.22 2.34
CA MET A 285 -2.58 5.02 1.53
C MET A 285 -3.97 4.41 1.78
N PRO A 286 -4.42 4.17 3.04
CA PRO A 286 -5.76 3.63 3.30
C PRO A 286 -6.89 4.56 2.83
N ILE A 287 -6.71 5.87 3.00
CA ILE A 287 -7.70 6.88 2.56
C ILE A 287 -7.80 6.87 1.04
N MET A 288 -6.67 6.93 0.35
CA MET A 288 -6.62 6.90 -1.11
C MET A 288 -7.27 5.61 -1.63
N SER A 289 -6.97 4.46 -1.04
CA SER A 289 -7.60 3.20 -1.46
C SER A 289 -9.10 3.20 -1.25
N ALA A 290 -9.61 3.72 -0.13
CA ALA A 290 -11.05 3.83 0.10
C ALA A 290 -11.70 4.73 -0.95
N VAL A 291 -11.12 5.91 -1.22
CA VAL A 291 -11.64 6.85 -2.23
C VAL A 291 -11.61 6.24 -3.63
N MET A 292 -10.51 5.59 -4.03
CA MET A 292 -10.43 4.94 -5.33
C MET A 292 -11.39 3.75 -5.45
N ALA A 293 -11.62 3.02 -4.37
CA ALA A 293 -12.58 1.91 -4.37
C ALA A 293 -14.04 2.39 -4.55
N VAL A 294 -14.36 3.66 -4.32
CA VAL A 294 -15.70 4.22 -4.61
C VAL A 294 -15.93 4.36 -6.13
N THR A 295 -14.90 4.74 -6.87
CA THR A 295 -15.02 5.11 -8.30
C THR A 295 -14.57 4.02 -9.25
N LEU A 296 -13.71 3.11 -8.82
CA LEU A 296 -13.20 2.01 -9.63
C LEU A 296 -14.09 0.76 -9.54
N PRO A 297 -13.99 -0.16 -10.52
CA PRO A 297 -14.74 -1.42 -10.48
C PRO A 297 -14.49 -2.22 -9.19
N ILE A 298 -15.54 -2.85 -8.68
CA ILE A 298 -15.53 -3.61 -7.44
C ILE A 298 -14.47 -4.71 -7.44
N GLY A 299 -14.20 -5.34 -8.58
CA GLY A 299 -13.14 -6.36 -8.71
C GLY A 299 -11.77 -5.86 -8.24
N LEU A 300 -11.45 -4.58 -8.44
CA LEU A 300 -10.21 -3.99 -7.94
C LEU A 300 -10.26 -3.75 -6.41
N GLY A 301 -11.43 -3.35 -5.89
CA GLY A 301 -11.65 -3.25 -4.45
C GLY A 301 -11.51 -4.61 -3.76
N LEU A 302 -12.02 -5.68 -4.35
CA LEU A 302 -11.86 -7.06 -3.87
C LEU A 302 -10.38 -7.47 -3.80
N TYR A 303 -9.60 -7.13 -4.84
CA TYR A 303 -8.14 -7.34 -4.82
C TYR A 303 -7.47 -6.63 -3.63
N TRP A 304 -7.81 -5.36 -3.37
CA TRP A 304 -7.22 -4.63 -2.24
C TRP A 304 -7.61 -5.21 -0.89
N ILE A 305 -8.88 -5.58 -0.71
CA ILE A 305 -9.39 -6.20 0.52
C ILE A 305 -8.69 -7.54 0.74
N ALA A 306 -8.75 -8.44 -0.25
CA ALA A 306 -8.13 -9.76 -0.17
C ALA A 306 -6.64 -9.63 0.12
N GLY A 307 -5.93 -8.77 -0.63
CA GLY A 307 -4.51 -8.52 -0.42
C GLY A 307 -4.20 -7.99 0.97
N ALA A 308 -5.00 -7.05 1.48
CA ALA A 308 -4.80 -6.53 2.83
C ALA A 308 -5.03 -7.59 3.91
N VAL A 309 -6.08 -8.41 3.78
CA VAL A 309 -6.35 -9.53 4.70
C VAL A 309 -5.20 -10.54 4.69
N PHE A 310 -4.76 -10.98 3.51
CA PHE A 310 -3.65 -11.92 3.40
C PHE A 310 -2.34 -11.33 3.93
N ARG A 311 -2.04 -10.06 3.62
CA ARG A 311 -0.88 -9.38 4.19
C ARG A 311 -0.98 -9.26 5.71
N CYS A 312 -2.15 -9.05 6.30
CA CYS A 312 -2.29 -9.06 7.76
C CYS A 312 -1.92 -10.43 8.35
N ILE A 313 -2.45 -11.52 7.77
CA ILE A 313 -2.14 -12.90 8.19
C ILE A 313 -0.64 -13.19 8.03
N GLN A 314 -0.10 -12.84 6.86
CA GLN A 314 1.32 -12.97 6.54
C GLN A 314 2.18 -12.18 7.52
N GLN A 315 1.82 -10.93 7.82
CA GLN A 315 2.55 -10.03 8.70
C GLN A 315 2.57 -10.56 10.13
N VAL A 316 1.45 -11.07 10.65
CA VAL A 316 1.41 -11.74 11.96
C VAL A 316 2.34 -12.95 11.99
N THR A 317 2.32 -13.76 10.93
CA THR A 317 3.17 -14.95 10.82
C THR A 317 4.66 -14.58 10.75
N ILE A 318 5.03 -13.60 9.94
CA ILE A 318 6.42 -13.16 9.82
C ILE A 318 6.87 -12.44 11.09
N ASN A 319 6.01 -11.65 11.77
CA ASN A 319 6.33 -11.07 13.08
C ASN A 319 6.73 -12.17 14.07
N LYS A 320 5.91 -13.22 14.21
CA LYS A 320 6.21 -14.37 15.07
C LYS A 320 7.51 -15.08 14.69
N TYR A 321 7.79 -15.23 13.39
CA TYR A 321 9.06 -15.79 12.92
C TYR A 321 10.25 -14.89 13.28
N MET A 322 10.12 -13.59 13.04
CA MET A 322 11.18 -12.60 13.24
C MET A 322 11.47 -12.31 14.72
N ASP A 323 10.57 -12.65 15.64
CA ASP A 323 10.81 -12.52 17.09
C ASP A 323 11.72 -13.63 17.61
N LYS A 324 11.81 -14.76 16.90
CA LYS A 324 12.77 -15.84 17.18
C LYS A 324 14.16 -15.57 16.59
N VAL A 325 14.28 -14.55 15.74
CA VAL A 325 15.54 -14.20 15.08
C VAL A 325 16.32 -13.24 15.97
N ASP A 326 17.49 -13.65 16.44
CA ASP A 326 18.39 -12.78 17.18
C ASP A 326 18.97 -11.69 16.26
N ILE A 327 18.43 -10.47 16.41
CA ILE A 327 18.85 -9.31 15.63
C ILE A 327 20.25 -8.84 16.04
N ASP A 328 20.66 -9.02 17.30
CA ASP A 328 21.99 -8.61 17.76
C ASP A 328 23.09 -9.52 17.19
N ASP A 329 22.84 -10.82 17.14
CA ASP A 329 23.74 -11.77 16.48
C ASP A 329 23.81 -11.53 14.96
N LEU A 330 22.71 -11.11 14.34
CA LEU A 330 22.72 -10.66 12.94
C LEU A 330 23.57 -9.41 12.74
N ILE A 331 23.50 -8.43 13.64
CA ILE A 331 24.32 -7.22 13.60
C ILE A 331 25.80 -7.59 13.75
N LYS A 332 26.16 -8.47 14.70
CA LYS A 332 27.54 -8.96 14.87
C LYS A 332 28.06 -9.62 13.59
N LYS A 333 27.30 -10.55 13.01
CA LYS A 333 27.66 -11.22 11.75
C LYS A 333 27.81 -10.25 10.58
N ASN A 334 26.96 -9.22 10.51
CA ASN A 334 27.05 -8.19 9.48
C ASN A 334 28.29 -7.31 9.68
N LEU A 335 28.60 -6.93 10.92
CA LEU A 335 29.80 -6.18 11.29
C LEU A 335 31.09 -6.94 10.95
N GLU A 336 31.16 -8.23 11.31
CA GLU A 336 32.30 -9.09 10.97
C GLU A 336 32.50 -9.18 9.45
N LYS A 337 31.42 -9.36 8.68
CA LYS A 337 31.46 -9.38 7.22
C LYS A 337 31.91 -8.04 6.64
N ALA A 338 31.42 -6.93 7.20
CA ALA A 338 31.82 -5.60 6.79
C ALA A 338 33.32 -5.36 7.05
N ASN A 339 33.83 -5.70 8.23
CA ASN A 339 35.24 -5.56 8.58
C ASN A 339 36.14 -6.46 7.72
N LYS A 340 35.79 -7.73 7.51
CA LYS A 340 36.53 -8.61 6.56
C LYS A 340 36.61 -8.03 5.15
N LYS A 341 35.55 -7.37 4.67
CA LYS A 341 35.57 -6.72 3.35
C LYS A 341 36.46 -5.48 3.35
N ARG A 342 36.47 -4.70 4.45
CA ARG A 342 37.29 -3.50 4.61
C ARG A 342 38.78 -3.83 4.75
N ASP A 343 39.12 -4.89 5.48
CA ASP A 343 40.49 -5.39 5.61
C ASP A 343 41.06 -5.76 4.23
N LYS A 344 40.26 -6.44 3.39
CA LYS A 344 40.62 -6.74 1.98
C LYS A 344 40.80 -5.49 1.11
N GLN A 345 40.22 -4.37 1.51
CA GLN A 345 40.31 -3.08 0.81
C GLN A 345 41.36 -2.14 1.43
N GLY A 346 42.09 -2.58 2.46
CA GLY A 346 43.05 -1.75 3.20
C GLY A 346 42.42 -0.61 3.99
N LEU A 347 41.11 -0.71 4.32
CA LEU A 347 40.36 0.31 5.04
C LEU A 347 40.28 -0.01 6.54
N PRO A 348 40.26 1.00 7.43
CA PRO A 348 40.17 0.79 8.88
C PRO A 348 38.88 0.10 9.27
N GLN A 349 38.90 -0.75 10.31
CA GLN A 349 37.72 -1.48 10.77
C GLN A 349 36.65 -0.56 11.37
N ILE A 350 35.39 -0.95 11.23
CA ILE A 350 34.24 -0.31 11.87
C ILE A 350 34.14 -0.87 13.28
N SER A 351 34.19 0.01 14.28
CA SER A 351 34.04 -0.35 15.68
C SER A 351 32.59 -0.69 16.04
N ALA A 352 32.39 -1.68 16.92
CA ALA A 352 31.07 -2.02 17.44
C ALA A 352 30.46 -0.88 18.28
N SER A 353 31.31 -0.10 18.93
CA SER A 353 30.99 1.15 19.60
C SER A 353 31.51 2.29 18.72
N ALA A 354 30.62 3.06 18.09
CA ALA A 354 31.00 4.25 17.33
C ALA A 354 31.58 5.32 18.27
N LYS A 355 32.84 5.12 18.69
CA LYS A 355 33.67 6.06 19.44
C LYS A 355 34.98 6.30 18.68
N THR A 356 34.90 6.65 17.42
CA THR A 356 36.01 7.36 16.78
C THR A 356 35.70 8.84 16.98
N ASN A 357 36.40 9.46 17.93
CA ASN A 357 36.26 10.82 18.47
C ASN A 357 35.12 11.08 19.48
N VAL A 358 35.05 10.27 20.55
CA VAL A 358 34.24 10.61 21.75
C VAL A 358 35.12 10.54 23.00
N LYS A 359 36.03 11.51 23.16
CA LYS A 359 36.77 11.70 24.42
C LYS A 359 36.36 12.94 25.22
N ASN A 360 35.37 13.73 24.80
CA ASN A 360 34.99 14.97 25.50
C ASN A 360 33.49 15.17 25.82
N ILE A 361 32.62 14.15 25.79
CA ILE A 361 31.18 14.37 26.05
C ILE A 361 30.49 13.21 26.81
N GLU A 362 31.15 12.54 27.76
CA GLU A 362 30.46 11.54 28.60
C GLU A 362 29.96 12.07 29.96
N ALA A 363 30.34 13.28 30.36
CA ALA A 363 29.88 13.87 31.63
C ALA A 363 28.57 14.70 31.58
N PRO A 364 28.21 15.44 30.51
CA PRO A 364 27.12 16.43 30.64
C PRO A 364 25.72 15.93 30.23
N VAL A 365 25.60 14.77 29.56
CA VAL A 365 24.29 14.29 29.03
C VAL A 365 23.50 13.51 30.08
N LYS A 366 24.15 12.64 30.86
CA LYS A 366 23.49 11.88 31.94
C LYS A 366 22.95 12.81 33.04
N ASN A 367 23.71 13.84 33.41
CA ASN A 367 23.29 14.83 34.42
C ASN A 367 22.19 15.79 33.92
N LYS A 368 22.08 16.06 32.61
CA LYS A 368 21.00 16.90 32.07
C LYS A 368 19.66 16.19 31.97
N LEU A 369 19.64 14.88 31.70
CA LEU A 369 18.41 14.09 31.61
C LEU A 369 17.79 13.86 33.00
N ILE A 370 18.62 13.50 33.99
CA ILE A 370 18.18 13.30 35.37
C ILE A 370 17.61 14.61 35.96
N LYS A 371 18.31 15.75 35.79
CA LYS A 371 17.82 17.05 36.26
C LYS A 371 16.52 17.49 35.58
N LYS A 372 16.30 17.15 34.30
CA LYS A 372 15.09 17.56 33.58
C LYS A 372 13.87 16.73 33.97
N GLU A 373 14.04 15.45 34.29
CA GLU A 373 12.98 14.61 34.86
C GLU A 373 12.65 14.99 36.31
N GLU A 374 13.66 15.28 37.13
CA GLU A 374 13.46 15.74 38.51
C GLU A 374 12.73 17.09 38.57
N VAL A 375 13.13 18.06 37.74
CA VAL A 375 12.46 19.37 37.66
C VAL A 375 11.02 19.22 37.15
N LYS A 376 10.79 18.41 36.12
CA LYS A 376 9.44 18.17 35.59
C LYS A 376 8.54 17.47 36.61
N GLN A 377 9.06 16.50 37.36
CA GLN A 377 8.30 15.85 38.43
C GLN A 377 8.04 16.80 39.61
N ALA A 378 8.99 17.66 39.96
CA ALA A 378 8.81 18.68 41.00
C ALA A 378 7.77 19.73 40.60
N GLU A 379 7.77 20.20 39.35
CA GLU A 379 6.76 21.12 38.80
C GLU A 379 5.36 20.50 38.78
N ILE A 380 5.25 19.22 38.38
CA ILE A 380 3.97 18.49 38.39
C ILE A 380 3.45 18.31 39.83
N LYS A 381 4.32 17.97 40.78
CA LYS A 381 3.95 17.86 42.20
C LYS A 381 3.51 19.20 42.78
N ALA A 382 4.29 20.27 42.56
CA ALA A 382 3.94 21.62 43.01
C ALA A 382 2.63 22.13 42.39
N SER A 383 2.40 21.87 41.10
CA SER A 383 1.16 22.23 40.43
C SER A 383 -0.03 21.44 41.00
N ASN A 384 0.11 20.13 41.21
CA ASN A 384 -0.94 19.31 41.81
C ASN A 384 -1.24 19.72 43.25
N GLU A 385 -0.23 20.06 44.04
CA GLU A 385 -0.39 20.51 45.42
C GLU A 385 -1.09 21.88 45.49
N TYR A 386 -0.74 22.81 44.59
CA TYR A 386 -1.39 24.12 44.49
C TYR A 386 -2.88 24.00 44.15
N TYR A 387 -3.25 23.22 43.12
CA TYR A 387 -4.66 23.05 42.73
C TYR A 387 -5.48 22.18 43.69
N ASN A 388 -4.83 21.32 44.47
CA ASN A 388 -5.51 20.49 45.47
C ASN A 388 -5.54 21.11 46.88
N LYS A 389 -4.86 22.26 47.09
CA LYS A 389 -4.83 22.95 48.39
C LYS A 389 -6.25 23.38 48.81
N GLY A 390 -6.80 22.63 49.76
CA GLY A 390 -8.11 22.89 50.38
C GLY A 390 -9.33 22.26 49.69
N LYS A 391 -9.17 21.31 48.75
CA LYS A 391 -10.31 20.57 48.16
C LYS A 391 -11.19 19.88 49.21
N GLY A 392 -10.64 19.47 50.35
CA GLY A 392 -11.38 18.78 51.43
C GLY A 392 -12.37 19.65 52.23
N LYS A 393 -12.43 20.98 52.01
CA LYS A 393 -13.34 21.89 52.75
C LYS A 393 -14.48 22.47 51.89
N ARG A 394 -14.76 21.92 50.71
CA ARG A 394 -15.56 22.62 49.68
C ARG A 394 -16.60 21.70 49.02
N LYS A 395 -17.83 22.22 48.83
CA LYS A 395 -18.88 21.52 48.09
C LYS A 395 -18.58 21.58 46.58
N PRO A 396 -18.48 20.42 45.90
CA PRO A 396 -18.26 20.35 44.46
C PRO A 396 -19.34 21.09 43.67
N GLY A 397 -18.96 21.90 42.70
CA GLY A 397 -19.86 22.62 41.80
C GLY A 397 -20.37 23.98 42.31
N SER A 398 -19.99 24.39 43.52
CA SER A 398 -20.41 25.69 44.08
C SER A 398 -19.78 26.88 43.35
N ILE A 399 -20.50 28.02 43.30
CA ILE A 399 -20.00 29.26 42.69
C ILE A 399 -18.65 29.70 43.31
N ARG A 400 -18.49 29.47 44.62
CA ARG A 400 -17.25 29.78 45.35
C ARG A 400 -16.06 28.90 44.92
N GLU A 401 -16.31 27.68 44.47
CA GLU A 401 -15.27 26.83 43.88
C GLU A 401 -14.85 27.35 42.50
N LYS A 402 -15.85 27.65 41.64
CA LYS A 402 -15.61 28.18 40.29
C LYS A 402 -14.87 29.53 40.33
N ALA A 403 -15.27 30.45 41.20
CA ALA A 403 -14.61 31.74 41.37
C ALA A 403 -13.15 31.60 41.85
N ASN A 404 -12.86 30.63 42.73
CA ASN A 404 -11.50 30.39 43.18
C ASN A 404 -10.64 29.69 42.11
N MET A 405 -11.20 28.82 41.27
CA MET A 405 -10.48 28.26 40.13
C MET A 405 -10.06 29.34 39.14
N VAL A 406 -10.96 30.30 38.86
CA VAL A 406 -10.65 31.46 38.02
C VAL A 406 -9.58 32.35 38.67
N LYS A 407 -9.69 32.60 39.99
CA LYS A 407 -8.66 33.34 40.74
C LYS A 407 -7.28 32.67 40.67
N GLN A 408 -7.22 31.36 40.91
CA GLN A 408 -5.99 30.56 40.82
C GLN A 408 -5.41 30.51 39.41
N PHE A 409 -6.27 30.48 38.38
CA PHE A 409 -5.86 30.55 36.99
C PHE A 409 -5.29 31.94 36.66
N ASN A 410 -5.93 33.01 37.11
CA ASN A 410 -5.45 34.38 36.90
C ASN A 410 -4.14 34.63 37.62
N GLU A 411 -4.00 34.27 38.90
CA GLU A 411 -2.74 34.42 39.67
C GLU A 411 -1.54 33.70 39.02
N LYS A 412 -1.78 32.56 38.36
CA LYS A 412 -0.73 31.79 37.67
C LYS A 412 -0.37 32.34 36.28
N ASN A 413 -1.33 32.97 35.60
CA ASN A 413 -1.16 33.47 34.23
C ASN A 413 -0.98 34.99 34.14
N THR A 414 -1.08 35.73 35.25
CA THR A 414 -0.61 37.11 35.34
C THR A 414 0.91 37.12 35.45
N LYS A 415 1.56 37.18 34.29
CA LYS A 415 2.88 37.78 34.08
C LYS A 415 2.78 38.81 32.98
#